data_AF-A0A7V9SR82-F1
#
_entry.id   AF-A0A7V9SR82-F1
#
_cell.length_a   1.000
_cell.length_b   1.000
_cell.length_c   1.000
_cell.angle_alpha   90.00
_cell.angle_beta   90.00
_cell.angle_gamma   90.00
#
_symmetry.space_group_name_H-M   'P 1'
#
loop_
_entity.id
_entity.type
_entity.pdbx_description
1 polymer ?
#
loop_
_entity_poly.entity_id
_entity_poly.type
_entity_poly.pdbx_seq_one_letter_code
_entity_poly.pdbx_strand_id
1 'polypeptide(L)'
;MIKTISLFVLLVTGAIGYAQSDTSLLLIKKNYSRINAIKKWTKVKEVIDYKAYDEGLDNKVTLFYTANNLEKIKVILYREMFKKETQYYFLNNELSLVVDNLISYQKPYQTKNAKILTDKLYFKRGRLLDLVKEQDSGLDMPSNKEVYDLFQEEVIKIKKASKE
;
A
#
# COMPACT_ATOMS: atom_id res chain seq x y z
N MET A 1 25.31 -57.59 17.72
CA MET A 1 24.26 -57.50 16.68
C MET A 1 23.29 -56.39 17.11
N ILE A 2 22.89 -55.55 16.16
CA ILE A 2 22.32 -54.17 16.28
C ILE A 2 21.08 -54.05 17.19
N LYS A 3 20.85 -52.86 17.78
CA LYS A 3 19.59 -52.05 17.79
C LYS A 3 19.59 -51.04 18.96
N THR A 4 19.13 -49.80 18.91
CA THR A 4 18.81 -48.78 17.88
C THR A 4 18.62 -47.48 18.69
N ILE A 5 19.10 -46.36 18.17
CA ILE A 5 18.80 -45.00 18.64
C ILE A 5 17.38 -44.64 18.20
N SER A 6 16.52 -44.17 19.10
CA SER A 6 15.28 -43.48 18.72
C SER A 6 15.30 -42.05 19.27
N LEU A 7 15.71 -41.12 18.42
CA LEU A 7 15.50 -39.68 18.58
C LEU A 7 14.15 -39.35 17.93
N PHE A 8 13.15 -38.99 18.74
CA PHE A 8 11.85 -38.54 18.25
C PHE A 8 11.92 -37.04 17.96
N VAL A 9 12.18 -36.66 16.70
CA VAL A 9 11.97 -35.29 16.22
C VAL A 9 10.55 -35.22 15.65
N LEU A 10 9.63 -34.66 16.42
CA LEU A 10 8.28 -34.36 15.93
C LEU A 10 8.32 -33.04 15.13
N LEU A 11 8.39 -33.15 13.81
CA LEU A 11 8.19 -32.03 12.89
C LEU A 11 6.71 -31.65 12.87
N VAL A 12 6.35 -30.58 13.59
CA VAL A 12 5.07 -29.89 13.41
C VAL A 12 5.33 -28.59 12.65
N THR A 13 5.52 -28.68 11.33
CA THR A 13 5.74 -27.52 10.45
C THR A 13 4.69 -27.46 9.34
N GLY A 14 3.41 -27.59 9.69
CA GLY A 14 2.31 -27.55 8.72
C GLY A 14 1.19 -26.55 9.03
N ALA A 15 0.86 -26.33 10.30
CA ALA A 15 -0.36 -25.60 10.66
C ALA A 15 -0.17 -24.12 11.07
N ILE A 16 1.07 -23.67 11.29
CA ILE A 16 1.34 -22.31 11.81
C ILE A 16 1.21 -21.24 10.70
N GLY A 17 1.39 -21.63 9.43
CA GLY A 17 1.39 -20.69 8.30
C GLY A 17 0.04 -20.04 8.01
N TYR A 18 -1.05 -20.81 8.06
CA TYR A 18 -2.39 -20.34 7.67
C TYR A 18 -3.06 -19.45 8.74
N ALA A 19 -2.95 -19.80 10.02
CA ALA A 19 -3.51 -18.97 11.09
C ALA A 19 -2.80 -17.59 11.22
N GLN A 20 -1.52 -17.53 10.86
CA GLN A 20 -0.73 -16.31 10.96
C GLN A 20 -1.01 -15.32 9.82
N SER A 21 -1.36 -15.79 8.61
CA SER A 21 -1.74 -14.90 7.49
C SER A 21 -3.07 -14.20 7.74
N ASP A 22 -4.09 -14.92 8.23
CA ASP A 22 -5.42 -14.38 8.48
C ASP A 22 -5.42 -13.31 9.58
N THR A 23 -4.68 -13.56 10.67
CA THR A 23 -4.54 -12.59 11.77
C THR A 23 -3.86 -11.30 11.29
N SER A 24 -2.89 -11.42 10.38
CA SER A 24 -2.13 -10.28 9.86
C SER A 24 -2.98 -9.42 8.93
N LEU A 25 -3.70 -10.05 8.01
CA LEU A 25 -4.60 -9.36 7.11
C LEU A 25 -5.69 -8.63 7.87
N LEU A 26 -6.25 -9.25 8.92
CA LEU A 26 -7.24 -8.63 9.80
C LEU A 26 -6.67 -7.39 10.50
N LEU A 27 -5.43 -7.44 10.98
CA LEU A 27 -4.78 -6.30 11.63
C LEU A 27 -4.60 -5.13 10.65
N ILE A 28 -4.17 -5.40 9.42
CA ILE A 28 -4.02 -4.38 8.38
C ILE A 28 -5.37 -3.76 8.02
N LYS A 29 -6.42 -4.58 7.85
CA LYS A 29 -7.80 -4.11 7.57
C LYS A 29 -8.35 -3.24 8.72
N LYS A 30 -8.16 -3.65 9.98
CA LYS A 30 -8.52 -2.85 11.16
C LYS A 30 -7.77 -1.51 11.19
N ASN A 31 -6.47 -1.52 10.89
CA ASN A 31 -5.67 -0.31 10.82
C ASN A 31 -6.16 0.65 9.73
N TYR A 32 -6.45 0.12 8.54
CA TYR A 32 -7.04 0.88 7.44
C TYR A 32 -8.37 1.56 7.85
N SER A 33 -9.28 0.82 8.49
CA SER A 33 -10.54 1.39 9.00
C SER A 33 -10.29 2.48 10.05
N ARG A 34 -9.39 2.23 11.01
CA ARG A 34 -8.99 3.22 12.03
C ARG A 34 -8.48 4.51 11.39
N ILE A 35 -7.53 4.41 10.46
CA ILE A 35 -6.90 5.57 9.81
C ILE A 35 -7.93 6.40 9.04
N ASN A 36 -8.86 5.76 8.32
CA ASN A 36 -9.90 6.48 7.57
C ASN A 36 -11.04 7.03 8.45
N ALA A 37 -11.17 6.56 9.69
CA ALA A 37 -12.10 7.13 10.67
C ALA A 37 -11.58 8.42 11.32
N ILE A 38 -10.28 8.71 11.23
CA ILE A 38 -9.67 9.91 11.82
C ILE A 38 -10.26 11.17 11.18
N LYS A 39 -10.82 12.04 12.02
CA LYS A 39 -11.40 13.33 11.59
C LYS A 39 -10.47 14.51 11.80
N LYS A 40 -9.54 14.41 12.75
CA LYS A 40 -8.56 15.46 13.09
C LYS A 40 -7.17 14.85 13.13
N TRP A 41 -6.30 15.33 12.26
CA TRP A 41 -4.89 14.93 12.20
C TRP A 41 -4.06 15.82 13.10
N THR A 42 -3.02 15.25 13.74
CA THR A 42 -2.07 16.06 14.53
C THR A 42 -1.23 16.95 13.62
N LYS A 43 -0.91 16.44 12.42
CA LYS A 43 -0.19 17.20 11.39
C LYS A 43 -0.61 16.71 10.01
N VAL A 44 -0.72 17.64 9.07
CA VAL A 44 -0.85 17.39 7.64
C VAL A 44 0.27 18.17 6.94
N LYS A 45 1.09 17.50 6.12
CA LYS A 45 2.10 18.15 5.28
C LYS A 45 1.73 17.94 3.82
N GLU A 46 1.59 19.02 3.07
CA GLU A 46 1.47 18.98 1.63
C GLU A 46 2.86 19.20 1.01
N VAL A 47 3.19 18.42 -0.01
CA VAL A 47 4.40 18.61 -0.82
C VAL A 47 3.92 19.02 -2.20
N ILE A 48 4.20 20.27 -2.54
CA ILE A 48 3.95 20.87 -3.85
C ILE A 48 5.18 20.54 -4.72
N ASP A 49 4.98 20.29 -6.02
CA ASP A 49 6.05 19.98 -6.99
C ASP A 49 6.79 18.64 -6.80
N TYR A 50 6.13 17.62 -6.23
CA TYR A 50 6.70 16.27 -6.24
C TYR A 50 6.77 15.70 -7.67
N LYS A 51 7.93 15.84 -8.31
CA LYS A 51 8.24 15.33 -9.66
C LYS A 51 8.51 13.81 -9.69
N ALA A 52 7.59 12.98 -9.22
CA ALA A 52 7.76 11.52 -9.31
C ALA A 52 7.47 10.93 -10.69
N TYR A 53 6.56 11.57 -11.43
CA TYR A 53 6.06 11.09 -12.71
C TYR A 53 6.20 12.23 -13.68
N ASP A 54 7.06 12.07 -14.68
CA ASP A 54 7.29 12.90 -15.87
C ASP A 54 7.14 14.42 -15.70
N GLU A 55 8.18 15.13 -16.09
CA GLU A 55 8.24 16.58 -16.06
C GLU A 55 6.94 17.23 -16.59
N GLY A 56 6.21 17.94 -15.73
CA GLY A 56 5.15 18.88 -16.16
C GLY A 56 3.73 18.69 -15.61
N LEU A 57 3.48 17.85 -14.61
CA LEU A 57 2.10 17.55 -14.17
C LEU A 57 1.83 17.83 -12.69
N ASP A 58 0.61 18.31 -12.42
CA ASP A 58 0.11 18.65 -11.08
C ASP A 58 -0.02 17.39 -10.20
N ASN A 59 1.06 17.03 -9.53
CA ASN A 59 1.08 15.97 -8.53
C ASN A 59 0.80 16.57 -7.17
N LYS A 60 -0.28 16.15 -6.51
CA LYS A 60 -0.53 16.53 -5.11
C LYS A 60 -0.14 15.38 -4.19
N VAL A 61 0.83 15.64 -3.33
CA VAL A 61 1.22 14.70 -2.27
C VAL A 61 0.84 15.27 -0.91
N THR A 62 0.18 14.46 -0.09
CA THR A 62 -0.24 14.83 1.25
C THR A 62 0.11 13.73 2.25
N LEU A 63 0.85 14.10 3.30
CA LEU A 63 1.27 13.23 4.39
C LEU A 63 0.42 13.53 5.62
N PHE A 64 -0.13 12.48 6.25
CA PHE A 64 -1.04 12.58 7.39
C PHE A 64 -0.42 11.92 8.62
N TYR A 65 -0.44 12.62 9.75
CA TYR A 65 0.21 12.18 10.98
C TYR A 65 -0.72 12.21 12.20
N THR A 66 -0.51 11.27 13.13
CA THR A 66 -1.05 11.31 14.49
C THR A 66 0.05 11.09 15.51
N ALA A 67 0.09 11.92 16.56
CA ALA A 67 1.09 11.80 17.64
C ALA A 67 2.53 11.60 17.11
N ASN A 68 2.88 12.33 16.05
CA ASN A 68 4.16 12.28 15.30
C ASN A 68 4.43 11.03 14.45
N ASN A 69 3.53 10.04 14.42
CA ASN A 69 3.64 8.91 13.52
C ASN A 69 3.01 9.23 12.16
N LEU A 70 3.70 8.87 11.06
CA LEU A 70 3.13 8.93 9.73
C LEU A 70 2.14 7.78 9.56
N GLU A 71 0.87 8.11 9.35
CA GLU A 71 -0.22 7.14 9.24
C GLU A 71 -0.57 6.83 7.79
N LYS A 72 -0.56 7.87 6.95
CA LYS A 72 -0.94 7.76 5.54
C LYS A 72 -0.19 8.76 4.66
N ILE A 73 0.14 8.34 3.44
CA ILE A 73 0.47 9.24 2.33
C ILE A 73 -0.63 9.12 1.28
N LYS A 74 -1.06 10.25 0.72
CA LYS A 74 -1.96 10.31 -0.44
C LYS A 74 -1.22 10.99 -1.58
N VAL A 75 -1.18 10.34 -2.74
CA VAL A 75 -0.64 10.86 -3.99
C VAL A 75 -1.80 10.96 -4.97
N ILE A 76 -1.98 12.13 -5.57
CA ILE A 76 -2.95 12.35 -6.64
C ILE A 76 -2.21 12.80 -7.89
N LEU A 77 -2.43 12.08 -8.98
CA LEU A 77 -1.99 12.39 -10.32
C LEU A 77 -3.21 12.79 -11.14
N TYR A 78 -3.21 14.01 -11.68
CA TYR A 78 -4.26 14.48 -12.58
C TYR A 78 -3.83 14.32 -14.04
N ARG A 79 -4.77 13.85 -14.86
CA ARG A 79 -4.70 13.85 -16.32
C ARG A 79 -6.06 14.27 -16.87
N GLU A 80 -6.07 14.63 -18.15
CA GLU A 80 -7.30 15.01 -18.84
C GLU A 80 -8.38 13.94 -18.73
N MET A 81 -8.02 12.68 -18.97
CA MET A 81 -8.98 11.57 -19.06
C MET A 81 -9.06 10.71 -17.80
N PHE A 82 -8.22 10.96 -16.80
CA PHE A 82 -8.28 10.20 -15.56
C PHE A 82 -7.64 10.94 -14.39
N LYS A 83 -7.97 10.50 -13.18
CA LYS A 83 -7.21 10.77 -11.96
C LYS A 83 -6.73 9.46 -11.38
N LYS A 84 -5.43 9.37 -11.11
CA LYS A 84 -4.88 8.26 -10.34
C LYS A 84 -4.68 8.72 -8.90
N GLU A 85 -5.22 7.97 -7.96
CA GLU A 85 -5.11 8.25 -6.54
C GLU A 85 -4.52 7.04 -5.82
N THR A 86 -3.25 7.16 -5.42
CA THR A 86 -2.53 6.11 -4.70
C THR A 86 -2.38 6.51 -3.23
N GLN A 87 -2.80 5.62 -2.33
CA GLN A 87 -2.75 5.84 -0.90
C GLN A 87 -1.89 4.78 -0.22
N TYR A 88 -0.91 5.22 0.56
CA TYR A 88 0.02 4.37 1.31
C TYR A 88 -0.35 4.41 2.78
N TYR A 89 -0.57 3.25 3.39
CA TYR A 89 -0.96 3.11 4.79
C TYR A 89 0.13 2.41 5.59
N PHE A 90 0.45 2.98 6.75
CA PHE A 90 1.50 2.49 7.62
C PHE A 90 0.93 1.79 8.84
N LEU A 91 1.55 0.66 9.20
CA LEU A 91 1.28 -0.06 10.43
C LEU A 91 2.63 -0.31 11.09
N ASN A 92 2.80 0.11 12.34
CA ASN A 92 4.08 0.02 13.07
C ASN A 92 5.25 0.64 12.27
N ASN A 93 5.01 1.77 11.60
CA ASN A 93 5.97 2.48 10.74
C ASN A 93 6.44 1.73 9.49
N GLU A 94 5.84 0.57 9.17
CA GLU A 94 6.08 -0.18 7.94
C GLU A 94 4.94 0.03 6.94
N LEU A 95 5.26 0.02 5.64
CA LEU A 95 4.23 0.02 4.59
C LEU A 95 3.44 -1.29 4.68
N SER A 96 2.12 -1.15 4.86
CA SER A 96 1.24 -2.28 5.18
C SER A 96 0.08 -2.46 4.21
N LEU A 97 -0.34 -1.38 3.55
CA LEU A 97 -1.38 -1.41 2.54
C LEU A 97 -1.15 -0.28 1.54
N VAL A 98 -1.28 -0.62 0.26
CA VAL A 98 -1.43 0.34 -0.84
C VAL A 98 -2.83 0.21 -1.40
N VAL A 99 -3.53 1.33 -1.53
CA VAL A 99 -4.81 1.41 -2.25
C VAL A 99 -4.58 2.27 -3.48
N ASP A 100 -4.69 1.67 -4.66
CA ASP A 100 -4.49 2.36 -5.93
C ASP A 100 -5.81 2.49 -6.67
N ASN A 101 -6.29 3.71 -6.83
CA ASN A 101 -7.55 4.00 -7.52
C ASN A 101 -7.25 4.63 -8.88
N LEU A 102 -7.76 4.01 -9.94
CA LEU A 102 -7.85 4.61 -11.25
C LEU A 102 -9.28 5.11 -11.47
N ILE A 103 -9.42 6.42 -11.61
CA ILE A 103 -10.71 7.09 -11.82
C ILE A 103 -10.72 7.63 -13.25
N SER A 104 -11.35 6.90 -14.16
CA SER A 104 -11.39 7.21 -15.58
C SER A 104 -12.64 8.01 -15.95
N TYR A 105 -12.44 9.06 -16.73
CA TYR A 105 -13.49 9.96 -17.16
C TYR A 105 -14.00 9.59 -18.55
N GLN A 106 -15.29 9.87 -18.81
CA GLN A 106 -15.86 9.70 -20.16
C GLN A 106 -15.50 10.86 -21.09
N LYS A 107 -15.19 12.03 -20.51
CA LYS A 107 -14.76 13.25 -21.22
C LYS A 107 -13.68 13.97 -20.40
N PRO A 108 -12.85 14.82 -21.02
CA PRO A 108 -11.79 15.53 -20.32
C PRO A 108 -12.29 16.25 -19.06
N TYR A 109 -11.63 15.99 -17.94
CA TYR A 109 -11.91 16.56 -16.61
C TYR A 109 -13.33 16.33 -16.08
N GLN A 110 -14.15 15.51 -16.75
CA GLN A 110 -15.54 15.25 -16.35
C GLN A 110 -15.62 14.04 -15.42
N THR A 111 -15.68 14.30 -14.12
CA THR A 111 -15.76 13.25 -13.08
C THR A 111 -17.15 12.63 -12.92
N LYS A 112 -18.20 13.25 -13.49
CA LYS A 112 -19.55 12.70 -13.48
C LYS A 112 -19.57 11.36 -14.23
N ASN A 113 -20.10 10.32 -13.59
CA ASN A 113 -20.14 8.95 -14.11
C ASN A 113 -18.75 8.34 -14.38
N ALA A 114 -17.70 8.82 -13.70
CA ALA A 114 -16.38 8.24 -13.80
C ALA A 114 -16.39 6.77 -13.37
N LYS A 115 -15.66 5.93 -14.11
CA LYS A 115 -15.40 4.55 -13.71
C LYS A 115 -14.28 4.55 -12.68
N ILE A 116 -14.51 3.90 -11.54
CA ILE A 116 -13.51 3.75 -10.49
C ILE A 116 -13.11 2.29 -10.45
N LEU A 117 -11.81 2.03 -10.54
CA LEU A 117 -11.23 0.71 -10.32
C LEU A 117 -10.23 0.81 -9.18
N THR A 118 -10.32 -0.10 -8.22
CA THR A 118 -9.48 -0.09 -7.03
C THR A 118 -8.66 -1.37 -6.91
N ASP A 119 -7.35 -1.22 -6.83
CA ASP A 119 -6.46 -2.31 -6.41
C ASP A 119 -6.04 -2.10 -4.94
N LYS A 120 -5.99 -3.18 -4.17
CA LYS A 120 -5.50 -3.18 -2.78
C LYS A 120 -4.39 -4.20 -2.63
N LEU A 121 -3.21 -3.73 -2.27
CA LEU A 121 -2.04 -4.55 -2.04
C LEU A 121 -1.71 -4.55 -0.55
N TYR A 122 -1.79 -5.71 0.08
CA TYR A 122 -1.53 -5.88 1.51
C TYR A 122 -0.10 -6.39 1.70
N PHE A 123 0.64 -5.79 2.63
CA PHE A 123 2.04 -6.11 2.85
C PHE A 123 2.31 -6.48 4.31
N LYS A 124 3.24 -7.41 4.52
CA LYS A 124 3.78 -7.73 5.83
C LYS A 124 5.26 -8.04 5.73
N ARG A 125 6.08 -7.37 6.55
CA ARG A 125 7.54 -7.57 6.62
C ARG A 125 8.20 -7.49 5.23
N GLY A 126 7.83 -6.47 4.46
CA GLY A 126 8.40 -6.21 3.14
C GLY A 126 8.01 -7.18 2.03
N ARG A 127 6.90 -7.91 2.19
CA ARG A 127 6.40 -8.87 1.19
C ARG A 127 4.92 -8.70 0.96
N LEU A 128 4.48 -8.92 -0.27
CA LEU A 128 3.07 -9.03 -0.60
C LEU A 128 2.43 -10.19 0.19
N LEU A 129 1.39 -9.87 0.94
CA LEU A 129 0.60 -10.80 1.74
C LEU A 129 -0.68 -11.20 1.01
N ASP A 130 -1.37 -10.22 0.41
CA ASP A 130 -2.65 -10.40 -0.27
C ASP A 130 -2.85 -9.30 -1.32
N LEU A 131 -3.69 -9.58 -2.32
CA LEU A 131 -4.00 -8.70 -3.42
C LEU A 131 -5.49 -8.81 -3.78
N VAL A 132 -6.16 -7.66 -3.81
CA VAL A 132 -7.48 -7.53 -4.41
C VAL A 132 -7.34 -6.62 -5.63
N LYS A 133 -7.55 -7.16 -6.83
CA LYS A 133 -7.48 -6.41 -8.08
C LYS A 133 -8.88 -6.20 -8.65
N GLU A 134 -9.13 -4.99 -9.12
CA GLU A 134 -10.27 -4.65 -9.97
C GLU A 134 -9.81 -4.15 -11.35
N GLN A 135 -8.54 -3.74 -11.46
CA GLN A 135 -7.93 -3.33 -12.72
C GLN A 135 -7.42 -4.54 -13.51
N ASP A 136 -7.97 -4.73 -14.70
CA ASP A 136 -7.49 -5.73 -15.66
C ASP A 136 -6.24 -5.17 -16.36
N SER A 137 -5.09 -5.30 -15.71
CA SER A 137 -3.84 -4.68 -16.15
C SER A 137 -2.99 -5.57 -17.07
N GLY A 138 -3.41 -6.82 -17.34
CA GLY A 138 -2.65 -7.77 -18.16
C GLY A 138 -1.23 -8.08 -17.66
N LEU A 139 -0.86 -7.55 -16.49
CA LEU A 139 0.44 -7.75 -15.87
C LEU A 139 0.39 -8.99 -14.98
N ASP A 140 1.04 -10.05 -15.44
CA ASP A 140 1.51 -11.13 -14.58
C ASP A 140 2.33 -10.50 -13.45
N MET A 141 1.92 -10.76 -12.22
CA MET A 141 2.53 -10.09 -11.07
C MET A 141 4.01 -10.51 -10.97
N PRO A 142 4.96 -9.55 -10.97
CA PRO A 142 6.35 -9.87 -10.63
C PRO A 142 6.42 -10.40 -9.18
N SER A 143 7.53 -11.03 -8.82
CA SER A 143 7.69 -11.75 -7.56
C SER A 143 7.32 -10.89 -6.34
N ASN A 144 6.80 -11.52 -5.27
CA ASN A 144 6.23 -10.85 -4.09
C ASN A 144 7.10 -9.75 -3.41
N LYS A 145 8.41 -9.72 -3.66
CA LYS A 145 9.34 -8.74 -3.11
C LYS A 145 9.50 -7.51 -4.01
N GLU A 146 9.58 -7.70 -5.33
CA GLU A 146 9.78 -6.62 -6.30
C GLU A 146 8.62 -5.61 -6.24
N VAL A 147 7.40 -6.10 -6.07
CA VAL A 147 6.20 -5.23 -5.90
C VAL A 147 6.32 -4.35 -4.66
N TYR A 148 6.77 -4.89 -3.53
CA TYR A 148 6.93 -4.10 -2.30
C TYR A 148 8.02 -3.04 -2.47
N ASP A 149 9.17 -3.43 -3.04
CA ASP A 149 10.31 -2.54 -3.21
C ASP A 149 9.95 -1.33 -4.09
N LEU A 150 9.18 -1.52 -5.17
CA LEU A 150 8.69 -0.43 -6.03
C LEU A 150 7.91 0.63 -5.25
N PHE A 151 6.91 0.22 -4.46
CA PHE A 151 6.12 1.16 -3.65
C PHE A 151 6.93 1.77 -2.50
N GLN A 152 7.84 0.99 -1.92
CA GLN A 152 8.70 1.46 -0.85
C GLN A 152 9.68 2.53 -1.33
N GLU A 153 10.24 2.38 -2.53
CA GLU A 153 11.10 3.40 -3.16
C GLU A 153 10.35 4.71 -3.38
N GLU A 154 9.09 4.65 -3.84
CA GLU A 154 8.26 5.84 -3.99
C GLU A 154 8.01 6.52 -2.64
N VAL A 155 7.67 5.75 -1.60
CA VAL A 155 7.50 6.28 -0.23
C VAL A 155 8.80 6.95 0.27
N ILE A 156 9.97 6.38 -0.03
CA ILE A 156 11.26 6.97 0.34
C ILE A 156 11.49 8.30 -0.38
N LYS A 157 11.22 8.37 -1.68
CA LYS A 157 11.33 9.60 -2.48
C LYS A 157 10.41 10.70 -1.93
N ILE A 158 9.15 10.37 -1.63
CA ILE A 158 8.18 11.29 -1.01
C ILE A 158 8.70 11.79 0.34
N LYS A 159 9.14 10.88 1.21
CA LYS A 159 9.64 11.24 2.55
C LYS A 159 10.84 12.17 2.46
N LYS A 160 11.75 11.95 1.50
CA LYS A 160 12.91 12.82 1.24
C LYS A 160 12.47 14.22 0.82
N ALA A 161 11.62 14.33 -0.20
CA ALA A 161 11.07 15.62 -0.66
C ALA A 161 10.28 16.35 0.44
N SER A 162 9.68 15.61 1.37
CA SER A 162 8.95 16.19 2.50
C SER A 162 9.84 16.63 3.68
N LYS A 163 11.16 16.47 3.63
CA LYS A 163 12.07 16.96 4.67
C LYS A 163 12.70 18.31 4.31
N GLU A 164 12.66 18.66 3.03
CA GLU A 164 12.85 20.02 2.53
C GLU A 164 11.64 20.90 2.93
#